data_AF-A0A855ITX7-F1
#
_entry.id   AF-A0A855ITX7-F1
#
_cell.length_a   1.000
_cell.length_b   1.000
_cell.length_c   1.000
_cell.angle_alpha   90.00
_cell.angle_beta   90.00
_cell.angle_gamma   90.00
#
_symmetry.space_group_name_H-M   'P 1'
#
loop_
_entity.id
_entity.type
_entity.pdbx_description
1 polymer ?
#
loop_
_entity_poly.entity_id
_entity_poly.type
_entity_poly.pdbx_seq_one_letter_code
_entity_poly.pdbx_strand_id
1 'polypeptide(L)' 'MITEYQDRLILPPAVYLTSCQQPFTAPPQTYGEAVERDPIWLEAWRNCADQIEHLRDFYGYDSALPNTGK' A
#
# COMPACT_ATOMS: atom_id res chain seq x y z
N MET A 1 -15.72 -17.61 -16.06
CA MET A 1 -14.66 -17.45 -15.05
C MET A 1 -15.37 -17.25 -13.73
N ILE A 2 -15.40 -18.27 -12.88
CA ILE A 2 -16.06 -18.22 -11.57
C ILE A 2 -14.96 -17.80 -10.59
N THR A 3 -15.13 -16.65 -9.94
CA THR A 3 -14.28 -16.27 -8.81
C THR A 3 -14.68 -17.16 -7.63
N GLU A 4 -13.90 -18.20 -7.36
CA GLU A 4 -14.04 -18.95 -6.11
C GLU A 4 -13.55 -18.08 -4.95
N TYR A 5 -14.41 -17.88 -3.97
CA TYR A 5 -14.00 -17.27 -2.69
C TYR A 5 -13.26 -18.34 -1.89
N GLN A 6 -11.96 -18.14 -1.67
CA GLN A 6 -11.21 -18.91 -0.68
C GLN A 6 -11.42 -18.26 0.69
N ASP A 7 -12.05 -18.99 1.61
CA ASP A 7 -12.10 -18.63 3.03
C ASP A 7 -10.68 -18.72 3.60
N ARG A 8 -10.02 -17.57 3.79
CA ARG A 8 -8.71 -17.51 4.46
C ARG A 8 -8.92 -17.56 5.97
N LEU A 9 -8.70 -18.73 6.55
CA LEU A 9 -8.82 -18.98 8.00
C LEU A 9 -7.74 -18.28 8.84
N ILE A 10 -6.66 -17.79 8.22
CA ILE A 10 -5.54 -17.14 8.89
C ILE A 10 -5.50 -15.67 8.44
N LEU A 11 -5.73 -14.77 9.39
CA LEU A 11 -5.72 -13.33 9.14
C LEU A 11 -4.31 -12.77 9.38
N PRO A 12 -3.84 -11.82 8.54
CA PRO A 12 -2.60 -11.11 8.79
C PRO A 12 -2.73 -10.24 10.04
N PRO A 13 -1.60 -9.82 10.63
CA PRO A 13 -1.58 -8.80 11.67
C PRO A 13 -2.45 -7.60 11.29
N ALA A 14 -3.28 -7.12 12.22
CA ALA A 14 -4.21 -6.01 11.98
C ALA A 14 -3.50 -4.74 11.46
N VAL A 15 -2.24 -4.55 11.83
CA VAL A 15 -1.37 -3.44 11.36
C VAL A 15 -1.11 -3.47 9.85
N TYR A 16 -1.24 -4.63 9.18
CA TYR A 16 -1.11 -4.71 7.72
C TYR A 16 -2.44 -4.45 7.00
N LEU A 17 -3.56 -4.51 7.72
CA LEU A 17 -4.91 -4.29 7.19
C LEU A 17 -5.38 -2.84 7.38
N THR A 18 -4.58 -2.00 8.03
CA THR A 18 -4.91 -0.57 8.16
C THR A 18 -4.88 0.11 6.81
N SER A 19 -5.83 0.99 6.55
CA SER A 19 -5.81 1.78 5.33
C SER A 19 -4.60 2.70 5.30
N CYS A 20 -3.97 2.78 4.13
CA CYS A 20 -2.90 3.74 3.90
C CYS A 20 -3.38 5.16 4.20
N GLN A 21 -2.66 5.84 5.09
CA GLN A 21 -2.99 7.20 5.48
C GLN A 21 -2.44 8.17 4.44
N GLN A 22 -3.32 8.96 3.83
CA GLN A 22 -2.91 10.08 2.99
C GLN A 22 -2.63 11.29 3.88
N PRO A 23 -1.37 11.77 3.97
CA PRO A 23 -1.00 12.82 4.93
C PRO A 23 -1.61 14.19 4.58
N PHE A 24 -1.91 14.43 3.29
CA PHE A 24 -2.48 15.68 2.81
C PHE A 24 -3.63 15.43 1.85
N THR A 25 -4.82 15.94 2.16
CA THR A 25 -6.03 15.79 1.32
C THR A 25 -6.17 16.92 0.29
N ALA A 26 -5.47 18.03 0.49
CA ALA A 26 -5.51 19.20 -0.38
C ALA A 26 -4.12 19.49 -0.97
N PRO A 27 -4.05 20.07 -2.19
CA PRO A 27 -2.79 20.47 -2.78
C PRO A 27 -2.09 21.56 -1.95
N PRO A 28 -0.75 21.66 -2.01
CA PRO A 28 -0.04 22.77 -1.38
C PRO A 28 -0.43 24.10 -2.03
N GLN A 29 -0.56 25.16 -1.23
CA GLN A 29 -0.89 26.50 -1.70
C GLN A 29 0.33 27.26 -2.22
N THR A 30 1.52 26.86 -1.77
CA THR A 30 2.79 27.49 -2.16
C THR A 30 3.85 26.46 -2.52
N TYR A 31 4.87 26.90 -3.27
CA TYR A 31 6.02 26.06 -3.57
C TYR A 31 6.80 25.65 -2.31
N GLY A 32 6.98 26.56 -1.34
CA GLY A 32 7.66 26.26 -0.08
C GLY A 32 6.95 25.16 0.70
N GLU A 33 5.63 25.24 0.79
CA GLU A 33 4.81 24.20 1.40
C GLU A 33 4.92 22.87 0.65
N ALA A 34 5.00 22.87 -0.68
CA ALA A 34 5.21 21.64 -1.45
C ALA A 34 6.54 20.96 -1.08
N VAL A 35 7.63 21.74 -0.99
CA VAL A 35 8.96 21.22 -0.62
C VAL A 35 8.96 20.63 0.80
N GLU A 36 8.26 21.25 1.74
CA GLU A 36 8.13 20.73 3.11
C GLU A 36 7.29 19.45 3.19
N ARG A 37 6.26 19.33 2.33
CA ARG A 37 5.36 18.18 2.29
C ARG A 37 5.93 16.97 1.56
N ASP A 38 6.85 17.17 0.63
CA ASP A 38 7.47 16.13 -0.20
C ASP A 38 8.05 14.94 0.61
N PRO A 39 8.90 15.15 1.63
CA PRO A 39 9.45 14.04 2.42
C PRO A 39 8.37 13.29 3.20
N ILE A 40 7.36 14.00 3.72
CA ILE A 40 6.25 13.41 4.47
C ILE A 40 5.40 12.52 3.55
N TRP A 41 5.14 13.00 2.33
CA TRP A 41 4.41 12.23 1.33
C TRP A 41 5.18 10.96 0.94
N LEU A 42 6.49 11.07 0.72
CA LEU A 42 7.33 9.93 0.37
C LEU A 42 7.37 8.88 1.49
N GLU A 43 7.48 9.30 2.74
CA GLU A 43 7.46 8.39 3.90
C GLU A 43 6.10 7.69 4.04
N ALA A 44 5.00 8.43 3.94
CA ALA A 44 3.65 7.84 4.01
C ALA A 44 3.41 6.84 2.86
N TRP A 45 3.89 7.15 1.66
CA TRP A 45 3.82 6.25 0.51
C TRP A 45 4.64 4.97 0.74
N ARG A 46 5.87 5.08 1.25
CA ARG A 46 6.74 3.93 1.57
C ARG A 46 6.08 3.02 2.61
N ASN A 47 5.59 3.60 3.71
CA ASN A 47 4.91 2.84 4.76
C ASN A 47 3.69 2.09 4.23
N CYS A 48 2.93 2.70 3.32
CA CYS A 48 1.81 2.06 2.64
C CYS A 48 2.27 0.89 1.74
N ALA A 49 3.32 1.11 0.94
CA ALA A 49 3.88 0.08 0.07
C ALA A 49 4.38 -1.13 0.88
N ASP A 50 5.09 -0.89 1.99
CA ASP A 50 5.61 -1.95 2.86
C ASP A 50 4.48 -2.80 3.46
N GLN A 51 3.34 -2.20 3.83
CA GLN A 51 2.16 -2.95 4.30
C GLN A 51 1.61 -3.87 3.21
N ILE A 52 1.57 -3.41 1.96
CA ILE A 52 1.12 -4.23 0.84
C ILE A 52 2.07 -5.41 0.64
N GLU A 53 3.38 -5.20 0.68
CA GLU A 53 4.35 -6.30 0.55
C GLU A 53 4.22 -7.30 1.71
N HIS A 54 4.06 -6.84 2.96
CA HIS A 54 3.79 -7.74 4.09
C HIS A 54 2.51 -8.56 3.91
N LEU A 55 1.46 -7.99 3.31
CA LEU A 55 0.24 -8.74 2.99
C LEU A 55 0.50 -9.78 1.89
N ARG A 56 1.29 -9.46 0.87
CA ARG A 56 1.64 -10.40 -0.20
C ARG A 56 2.43 -11.57 0.35
N ASP A 57 3.45 -11.30 1.16
CA ASP A 57 4.28 -12.30 1.82
C ASP A 57 3.45 -13.20 2.74
N PHE A 58 2.60 -12.61 3.59
CA PHE A 58 1.74 -13.35 4.50
C PHE A 58 0.82 -14.34 3.76
N TYR A 59 0.36 -13.95 2.58
CA TYR A 59 -0.55 -14.73 1.76
C TYR A 59 0.14 -15.63 0.73
N GLY A 60 1.48 -15.66 0.72
CA GLY A 60 2.26 -16.46 -0.22
C GLY A 60 2.12 -16.00 -1.68
N TYR A 61 1.77 -14.73 -1.90
CA TYR A 61 1.78 -14.11 -3.21
C TYR A 61 3.20 -13.63 -3.54
N ASP A 62 4.12 -14.58 -3.70
CA ASP A 62 5.43 -14.27 -4.26
C ASP A 62 5.24 -13.55 -5.60
N SER A 63 6.09 -12.56 -5.87
CA SER A 63 6.17 -11.75 -7.08
C SER A 63 6.57 -12.55 -8.35
N ALA A 64 6.16 -13.82 -8.43
CA ALA A 64 6.42 -14.76 -9.52
C ALA A 64 5.47 -14.60 -10.73
N LEU A 65 4.51 -13.67 -10.68
CA LEU A 65 3.85 -13.19 -11.89
C LEU A 65 4.48 -11.85 -12.28
N PRO A 66 5.43 -11.83 -13.24
CA PRO A 66 5.83 -10.57 -13.84
C PRO A 66 4.57 -9.86 -14.31
N ASN A 67 4.47 -8.57 -14.03
CA ASN A 67 3.47 -7.68 -14.61
C ASN A 67 3.71 -7.62 -16.13
N THR A 68 3.33 -8.67 -16.86
CA THR A 68 3.24 -8.65 -18.31
C THR A 68 1.95 -7.91 -18.62
N GLY A 69 2.03 -6.59 -18.70
CA GLY A 69 0.97 -5.73 -19.22
C GLY A 69 0.66 -6.09 -20.67
N LYS A 70 -0.13 -7.14 -20.85
CA LYS A 70 -0.78 -7.53 -22.09
C LYS A 70 -2.28 -7.49 -21.88
#